data_AF-A0A368FWT0-F1
#
_entry.id   AF-A0A368FWT0-F1
#
_cell.length_a   1.000
_cell.length_b   1.000
_cell.length_c   1.000
_cell.angle_alpha   90.00
_cell.angle_beta   90.00
_cell.angle_gamma   90.00
#
_symmetry.space_group_name_H-M   'P 1'
#
loop_
_entity.id
_entity.type
_entity.pdbx_description
1 polymer ?
#
loop_
_entity_poly.entity_id
_entity_poly.type
_entity_poly.pdbx_seq_one_letter_code
_entity_poly.pdbx_strand_id
1 'polypeptide(L)'
;MSHAQGMGRNTPEEVVILAKKDLDAMSLFLGNKKFFFGDKPVTLDCDMFAHLSQFLYTPLVTTEVKTHMEQHCQNLIKFVERMKETYWPDWEEATKNRSMDSKWKK
;
A
#
# COMPACT_ATOMS: atom_id res chain seq x y z
N MET A 1 -20.65 -15.07 -12.55
CA MET A 1 -19.76 -13.91 -12.36
C MET A 1 -20.56 -12.78 -11.72
N SER A 2 -20.18 -12.29 -10.55
CA SER A 2 -20.98 -11.31 -9.77
C SER A 2 -20.83 -9.88 -10.32
N HIS A 3 -21.59 -9.55 -11.36
CA HIS A 3 -21.68 -8.19 -11.92
C HIS A 3 -22.34 -7.16 -10.98
N ALA A 4 -22.93 -7.60 -9.86
CA ALA A 4 -23.70 -6.75 -8.95
C ALA A 4 -22.84 -5.89 -8.00
N GLN A 5 -21.54 -6.17 -7.85
CA GLN A 5 -20.67 -5.52 -6.83
C GLN A 5 -19.43 -4.81 -7.40
N GLY A 6 -19.39 -4.51 -8.70
CA GLY A 6 -18.33 -3.70 -9.34
C GLY A 6 -16.96 -4.39 -9.51
N MET A 7 -16.59 -5.31 -8.62
CA MET A 7 -15.29 -6.01 -8.62
C MET A 7 -15.00 -6.88 -9.85
N GLY A 8 -15.99 -7.15 -10.70
CA GLY A 8 -15.83 -7.90 -11.96
C GLY A 8 -16.00 -7.06 -13.23
N ARG A 9 -16.01 -5.71 -13.11
CA ARG A 9 -16.18 -4.82 -14.27
C ARG A 9 -14.88 -4.36 -14.89
N ASN A 10 -13.80 -4.34 -14.12
CA ASN A 10 -12.51 -3.84 -14.57
C ASN A 10 -11.63 -5.01 -15.03
N THR A 11 -10.92 -4.83 -16.14
CA THR A 11 -9.86 -5.76 -16.54
C THR A 11 -8.65 -5.64 -15.60
N PRO A 12 -7.74 -6.63 -15.56
CA PRO A 12 -6.51 -6.52 -14.77
C PRO A 12 -5.71 -5.25 -15.07
N GLU A 13 -5.66 -4.83 -16.33
CA GLU A 13 -4.97 -3.61 -16.77
C GLU A 13 -5.67 -2.35 -16.24
N GLU A 14 -7.00 -2.31 -16.30
CA GLU A 14 -7.79 -1.20 -15.74
C GLU A 14 -7.61 -1.09 -14.23
N VAL A 15 -7.53 -2.22 -13.52
CA VAL A 15 -7.25 -2.24 -12.07
C VAL A 15 -5.88 -1.62 -11.79
N VAL A 16 -4.85 -1.94 -12.57
CA VAL A 16 -3.51 -1.35 -12.41
C VAL A 16 -3.55 0.16 -12.67
N ILE A 17 -4.26 0.62 -13.71
CA ILE A 17 -4.41 2.05 -14.01
C ILE A 17 -5.11 2.79 -12.86
N LEU A 18 -6.19 2.22 -12.32
CA LEU A 18 -6.91 2.80 -11.19
C LEU A 18 -6.04 2.86 -9.94
N ALA A 19 -5.30 1.78 -9.64
CA ALA A 19 -4.38 1.75 -8.50
C ALA A 19 -3.29 2.84 -8.60
N LYS A 20 -2.71 3.06 -9.79
CA LYS A 20 -1.73 4.14 -10.01
C LYS A 20 -2.34 5.53 -9.77
N LYS A 21 -3.56 5.76 -10.27
CA LYS A 21 -4.30 7.03 -10.03
C LYS A 21 -4.60 7.25 -8.55
N ASP A 22 -4.98 6.20 -7.83
CA ASP A 22 -5.25 6.29 -6.39
C ASP A 22 -3.98 6.60 -5.61
N LEU A 23 -2.84 6.01 -5.97
CA LEU A 23 -1.53 6.35 -5.39
C LEU A 23 -1.16 7.82 -5.64
N ASP A 24 -1.40 8.34 -6.85
CA ASP A 24 -1.15 9.74 -7.17
C ASP A 24 -2.03 10.67 -6.31
N ALA A 25 -3.30 10.32 -6.13
CA ALA A 25 -4.24 11.07 -5.30
C ALA A 25 -3.85 11.03 -3.81
N MET A 26 -3.46 9.86 -3.29
CA MET A 26 -2.96 9.71 -1.92
C MET A 26 -1.67 10.50 -1.70
N SER A 27 -0.74 10.45 -2.67
CA SER A 27 0.51 11.21 -2.66
C SER A 27 0.24 12.71 -2.62
N LEU A 28 -0.65 13.20 -3.48
CA LEU A 28 -1.07 14.59 -3.48
C LEU A 28 -1.74 14.98 -2.15
N PHE A 29 -2.61 14.13 -1.62
CA PHE A 29 -3.33 14.40 -0.38
C PHE A 29 -2.39 14.44 0.83
N LEU A 30 -1.41 13.53 0.94
CA LEU A 30 -0.37 13.60 1.95
C LEU A 30 0.49 14.86 1.77
N GLY A 31 0.93 15.11 0.53
CA GLY A 31 1.80 16.23 0.19
C GLY A 31 3.08 16.21 1.03
N ASN A 32 3.37 17.32 1.69
CA ASN A 32 4.54 17.49 2.57
C ASN A 32 4.23 17.23 4.06
N LYS A 33 3.01 16.78 4.40
CA LYS A 33 2.62 16.52 5.78
C LYS A 33 3.27 15.25 6.30
N LYS A 34 3.45 15.17 7.63
CA LYS A 34 3.97 13.98 8.29
C LYS A 34 2.99 12.80 8.23
N PHE A 35 1.71 13.13 8.44
CA PHE A 35 0.54 12.24 8.40
C PHE A 35 -0.58 12.93 7.59
N PHE A 36 -1.60 12.18 7.16
CA PHE A 36 -2.63 12.68 6.25
C PHE A 36 -3.40 13.90 6.80
N PHE A 37 -3.57 14.00 8.12
CA PHE A 37 -4.22 15.14 8.79
C PHE A 37 -3.28 16.02 9.63
N GLY A 38 -1.96 15.96 9.40
CA GLY A 38 -0.98 16.86 10.02
C GLY A 38 0.13 16.13 10.77
N ASP A 39 0.35 16.51 12.03
CA ASP A 39 1.53 16.08 12.80
C ASP A 39 1.33 14.84 13.66
N LYS A 40 0.08 14.45 13.90
CA LYS A 40 -0.29 13.25 14.66
C LYS A 40 -1.01 12.26 13.74
N PRO A 41 -0.73 10.96 13.86
CA PRO A 41 -1.45 9.95 13.10
C PRO A 41 -2.89 9.85 13.58
N VAL A 42 -3.79 9.58 12.64
CA VAL A 42 -5.18 9.25 12.87
C VAL A 42 -5.50 7.88 12.25
N THR A 43 -6.74 7.40 12.42
CA THR A 43 -7.18 6.11 11.89
C THR A 43 -6.90 5.95 10.39
N LEU A 44 -7.06 7.03 9.61
CA LEU A 44 -6.73 7.01 8.19
C LEU A 44 -5.27 6.62 7.92
N ASP A 45 -4.32 7.08 8.74
CA ASP A 45 -2.91 6.74 8.58
C ASP A 45 -2.67 5.24 8.81
N CYS A 46 -3.41 4.62 9.74
CA CYS A 46 -3.36 3.17 9.95
C CYS A 46 -3.86 2.41 8.72
N ASP A 47 -4.99 2.83 8.15
CA ASP A 47 -5.57 2.21 6.95
C ASP A 47 -4.65 2.39 5.74
N MET A 48 -4.10 3.59 5.57
CA MET A 48 -3.15 3.89 4.49
C MET A 48 -1.87 3.06 4.65
N PHE A 49 -1.32 2.96 5.86
CA PHE A 49 -0.17 2.10 6.11
C PHE A 49 -0.47 0.64 5.77
N ALA A 50 -1.62 0.12 6.20
CA ALA A 50 -2.01 -1.26 5.95
C ALA A 50 -2.04 -1.59 4.45
N HIS A 51 -2.60 -0.71 3.61
CA HIS A 51 -2.65 -0.92 2.15
C HIS A 51 -1.30 -0.66 1.47
N LEU A 52 -0.66 0.47 1.76
CA LEU A 52 0.59 0.87 1.09
C LEU A 52 1.74 -0.10 1.40
N SER A 53 1.78 -0.66 2.61
CA SER A 53 2.78 -1.67 2.98
C SER A 53 2.66 -2.95 2.14
N GLN A 54 1.45 -3.33 1.69
CA GLN A 54 1.28 -4.49 0.82
C GLN A 54 1.97 -4.28 -0.52
N PHE A 55 1.91 -3.08 -1.10
CA PHE A 55 2.57 -2.80 -2.37
C PHE A 55 4.10 -2.86 -2.26
N LEU A 56 4.67 -2.53 -1.11
CA LEU A 56 6.12 -2.50 -0.92
C LEU A 56 6.71 -3.85 -0.50
N TYR A 57 6.05 -4.55 0.42
CA TYR A 57 6.64 -5.68 1.13
C TYR A 57 6.03 -7.04 0.79
N THR A 58 4.83 -7.07 0.19
CA THR A 58 4.18 -8.31 -0.20
C THR A 58 4.51 -8.65 -1.66
N PRO A 59 4.79 -9.92 -1.99
CA PRO A 59 4.96 -10.29 -3.39
C PRO A 59 3.63 -10.16 -4.13
N LEU A 60 3.60 -9.31 -5.16
CA LEU A 60 2.42 -9.09 -6.00
C LEU A 60 2.54 -9.84 -7.33
N VAL A 61 1.38 -10.13 -7.95
CA VAL A 61 1.30 -10.76 -9.27
C VAL A 61 1.88 -9.84 -10.36
N THR A 62 1.68 -8.53 -10.22
CA THR A 62 2.27 -7.49 -11.09
C THR A 62 3.13 -6.55 -10.25
N THR A 63 4.27 -6.13 -10.80
CA THR A 63 5.19 -5.18 -10.17
C THR A 63 4.84 -3.73 -10.51
N GLU A 64 3.93 -3.49 -11.45
CA GLU A 64 3.69 -2.14 -12.00
C GLU A 64 3.24 -1.11 -10.96
N VAL A 65 2.38 -1.52 -10.02
CA VAL A 65 1.88 -0.61 -8.97
C VAL A 65 3.00 -0.24 -8.00
N LYS A 66 3.84 -1.23 -7.63
CA LYS A 66 5.03 -1.00 -6.80
C LYS A 66 6.00 -0.06 -7.50
N THR A 67 6.32 -0.33 -8.76
CA THR A 67 7.23 0.51 -9.56
C THR A 67 6.71 1.94 -9.68
N HIS A 68 5.40 2.13 -9.90
CA HIS A 68 4.81 3.47 -9.93
C HIS A 68 4.98 4.21 -8.61
N MET A 69 4.69 3.53 -7.49
CA MET A 69 4.87 4.11 -6.15
C MET A 69 6.33 4.51 -5.89
N GLU A 70 7.28 3.65 -6.27
CA GLU A 70 8.73 3.90 -6.16
C GLU A 70 9.21 5.03 -7.07
N GLN A 71 8.61 5.23 -8.24
CA GLN A 71 9.07 6.29 -9.17
C GLN A 71 8.40 7.64 -8.91
N HIS A 72 7.14 7.64 -8.47
CA HIS A 72 6.30 8.84 -8.47
C HIS A 72 5.76 9.24 -7.09
N CYS A 73 5.76 8.34 -6.11
CA CYS A 73 5.11 8.55 -4.80
C CYS A 73 6.08 8.40 -3.62
N GLN A 74 7.24 9.03 -3.71
CA GLN A 74 8.31 8.93 -2.69
C GLN A 74 7.90 9.41 -1.30
N ASN A 75 6.97 10.36 -1.20
CA ASN A 75 6.40 10.79 0.08
C ASN A 75 5.57 9.70 0.75
N LEU A 76 4.84 8.87 -0.02
CA LEU A 76 4.11 7.72 0.51
C LEU A 76 5.06 6.64 1.03
N ILE A 77 6.19 6.40 0.35
CA ILE A 77 7.22 5.46 0.84
C ILE A 77 7.77 5.93 2.18
N LYS A 78 8.18 7.21 2.27
CA LYS A 78 8.64 7.81 3.54
C LYS A 78 7.59 7.75 4.64
N PHE A 79 6.32 7.88 4.30
CA PHE A 79 5.22 7.71 5.24
C PHE A 79 5.14 6.27 5.76
N VAL A 80 5.20 5.28 4.87
CA VAL A 80 5.19 3.86 5.27
C VAL A 80 6.39 3.53 6.16
N GLU A 81 7.59 3.97 5.78
CA GLU A 81 8.80 3.77 6.57
C GLU A 81 8.65 4.37 7.98
N ARG A 82 8.15 5.61 8.07
CA ARG A 82 7.90 6.28 9.35
C ARG A 82 6.93 5.50 10.22
N MET A 83 5.80 5.04 9.67
CA MET A 83 4.80 4.26 10.41
C MET A 83 5.40 2.93 10.90
N LYS A 84 6.13 2.24 10.03
CA LYS A 84 6.84 0.99 10.35
C LYS A 84 7.81 1.18 11.50
N GLU A 85 8.72 2.14 11.40
CA GLU A 85 9.76 2.40 12.42
C GLU A 85 9.18 2.88 13.75
N THR A 86 8.07 3.62 13.71
CA THR A 86 7.44 4.17 14.93
C THR A 86 6.71 3.10 15.74
N TYR A 87 6.06 2.14 15.07
CA TYR A 87 5.10 1.24 15.73
C TYR A 87 5.49 -0.24 15.70
N TRP A 88 6.44 -0.65 14.84
CA TRP A 88 6.90 -2.03 14.71
C TRP A 88 8.43 -2.13 14.82
N PRO A 89 8.99 -1.94 16.02
CA PRO A 89 10.44 -2.12 16.25
C PRO A 89 10.90 -3.56 15.95
N ASP A 90 9.98 -4.53 15.97
CA ASP A 90 10.16 -5.95 15.71
C ASP A 90 9.74 -6.39 14.29
N TRP A 91 9.58 -5.44 13.35
CA TRP A 91 9.03 -5.70 12.00
C TRP A 91 9.59 -6.95 11.31
N GLU A 92 10.92 -7.11 11.32
CA GLU A 92 11.60 -8.24 10.67
C GLU A 92 11.26 -9.58 11.33
N GLU A 93 11.15 -9.62 12.66
CA GLU A 93 10.76 -10.82 13.40
C GLU A 93 9.30 -11.16 13.10
N ALA A 94 8.42 -10.17 13.16
CA ALA A 94 6.99 -10.33 12.93
C ALA A 94 6.68 -10.85 11.53
N THR A 95 7.41 -10.39 10.51
CA THR A 95 7.14 -10.74 9.10
C THR A 95 7.84 -12.03 8.65
N LYS A 96 8.99 -12.40 9.24
CA LYS A 96 9.70 -13.65 8.89
C LYS A 96 9.19 -14.86 9.64
N ASN A 97 8.99 -14.73 10.95
CA ASN A 97 8.75 -15.88 11.84
C ASN A 97 7.27 -16.21 12.04
N ARG A 98 6.36 -15.31 11.64
CA ARG A 98 4.91 -15.51 11.73
C ARG A 98 4.23 -15.64 10.36
N SER A 99 5.02 -15.96 9.33
CA SER A 99 4.51 -16.22 7.99
C SER A 99 3.66 -17.50 7.99
N MET A 100 2.47 -17.44 7.40
CA MET A 100 1.66 -18.64 7.16
C MET A 100 2.12 -19.34 5.88
N ASP A 101 2.30 -20.66 5.92
CA ASP A 101 2.63 -21.50 4.75
C ASP A 101 1.50 -21.47 3.71
N SER A 102 1.45 -20.42 2.89
CA SER A 102 0.43 -20.23 1.85
C SER A 102 0.93 -20.66 0.48
N LYS A 103 0.16 -21.52 -0.21
CA LYS A 103 0.47 -22.03 -1.56
C LYS A 103 -0.09 -21.13 -2.67
N TRP A 104 -0.03 -19.81 -2.50
CA TRP A 104 -0.76 -18.84 -3.32
C TRP A 104 -0.28 -18.72 -4.79
N LYS A 105 0.88 -19.31 -5.12
CA LYS A 105 1.41 -19.39 -6.50
C LYS A 105 1.17 -20.75 -7.20
N LYS A 106 0.32 -21.63 -6.65
CA LYS A 106 -0.03 -22.89 -7.32
C LYS A 106 -1.22 -22.75 -8.23
#